data_AF-A0A2D5ET85-F1
#
_entry.id   AF-A0A2D5ET85-F1
#
_cell.length_a   1.000
_cell.length_b   1.000
_cell.length_c   1.000
_cell.angle_alpha   90.00
_cell.angle_beta   90.00
_cell.angle_gamma   90.00
#
_symmetry.space_group_name_H-M   'P 1'
#
loop_
_entity.id
_entity.type
_entity.pdbx_description
1 polymer ?
#
loop_
_entity_poly.entity_id
_entity_poly.type
_entity_poly.pdbx_seq_one_letter_code
_entity_poly.pdbx_strand_id
1 'polypeptide(L)'
;MGLFATSPRLRLALVPLLFAGCFGDPGGRTTLAELAPEDEVASVAQGLTAAERRVRAGQIRDAAAANGMTEGWLLAGIADAETRMSHCWSELTWACQGPNSPDCGGGPVVAGAGDGPCSLRQGGLGMFQFDAGTFEDTLRREGDRVLYIDGNVAAAVDFVVGMVIRSAYVDGVSNREQAIEWMNGVRIGNGRWDPWIRTVTHYYNGCRPSYSCWSSRYAHYRDNTTGVYEEMGADFWAVGAAGWSAEYVEQSFPLAREAFELAPGEEVAGWIDLRNTGGETWTPGATYLGTTEPRDGASPLAGPDWEAPNRPATVDAPTAPGEVGRFAFTVRAPAEEGEYAQFFGLVQEGEAWFSAPAEDQLQVRVTVVAPACPAGLGEAWTCNGDARERCVDDVLQSQPCDMGCAEGACVGVPADDDGDGHNTSVDCDDGDASVYPGAEDVCGDGVDANCDGVDACPGEDAGPGTMPGSDGGVPLGDGGVDDDGAARGMVAGGCAAGGSGPGGAALLLFGVVLFRRRR
;
A
#
# COMPACT_ATOMS: atom_id res chain seq x y z
N MET A 1 47.99 -29.98 -88.49
CA MET A 1 47.89 -28.88 -89.48
C MET A 1 47.04 -27.77 -88.89
N GLY A 2 47.59 -26.56 -88.76
CA GLY A 2 46.92 -25.23 -88.64
C GLY A 2 46.02 -24.96 -87.41
N LEU A 3 46.35 -24.13 -86.41
CA LEU A 3 46.64 -22.66 -86.34
C LEU A 3 45.39 -21.79 -85.99
N PHE A 4 45.49 -21.13 -84.82
CA PHE A 4 45.02 -19.80 -84.38
C PHE A 4 43.54 -19.35 -84.33
N ALA A 5 43.11 -19.05 -83.09
CA ALA A 5 42.59 -17.78 -82.54
C ALA A 5 41.68 -16.85 -83.39
N THR A 6 40.53 -16.42 -82.82
CA THR A 6 40.20 -15.05 -82.34
C THR A 6 38.69 -14.86 -82.09
N SER A 7 38.33 -14.07 -81.06
CA SER A 7 36.96 -13.66 -80.66
C SER A 7 36.27 -12.73 -81.68
N PRO A 8 34.94 -12.45 -81.58
CA PRO A 8 34.49 -11.35 -80.70
C PRO A 8 33.07 -11.46 -80.05
N ARG A 9 33.00 -10.90 -78.83
CA ARG A 9 32.00 -9.96 -78.22
C ARG A 9 30.47 -10.23 -78.21
N LEU A 10 29.99 -10.48 -76.98
CA LEU A 10 29.03 -9.72 -76.14
C LEU A 10 27.60 -9.40 -76.65
N ARG A 11 26.59 -9.91 -75.92
CA ARG A 11 25.70 -9.15 -75.00
C ARG A 11 24.79 -10.12 -74.24
N LEU A 12 24.91 -10.17 -72.91
CA LEU A 12 23.90 -10.73 -72.01
C LEU A 12 23.71 -9.75 -70.85
N ALA A 13 22.46 -9.35 -70.61
CA ALA A 13 22.09 -8.50 -69.48
C ALA A 13 22.16 -9.31 -68.19
N LEU A 14 22.80 -8.73 -67.16
CA LEU A 14 23.02 -9.32 -65.85
C LEU A 14 22.21 -8.53 -64.82
N VAL A 15 21.36 -9.24 -64.07
CA VAL A 15 20.80 -8.80 -62.79
C VAL A 15 21.78 -9.25 -61.70
N PRO A 16 22.31 -8.38 -60.84
CA PRO A 16 23.17 -8.82 -59.75
C PRO A 16 22.39 -8.92 -58.43
N LEU A 17 22.48 -10.12 -57.83
CA LEU A 17 22.58 -10.31 -56.39
C LEU A 17 23.77 -9.50 -55.86
N LEU A 18 23.67 -8.96 -54.63
CA LEU A 18 24.84 -8.61 -53.83
C LEU A 18 24.66 -9.02 -52.36
N PHE A 19 25.63 -9.81 -51.91
CA PHE A 19 25.92 -10.17 -50.53
C PHE A 19 26.91 -9.16 -49.92
N ALA A 20 26.80 -9.02 -48.59
CA ALA A 20 27.66 -8.43 -47.55
C ALA A 20 29.07 -7.87 -47.85
N GLY A 21 29.44 -6.83 -47.08
CA GLY A 21 30.83 -6.47 -46.78
C GLY A 21 30.96 -5.39 -45.70
N CYS A 22 31.59 -5.73 -44.56
CA CYS A 22 32.12 -4.79 -43.55
C CYS A 22 33.54 -4.32 -43.93
N PHE A 23 33.92 -3.08 -43.59
CA PHE A 23 35.22 -2.64 -42.99
C PHE A 23 35.22 -1.09 -42.78
N GLY A 24 35.79 -0.60 -41.66
CA GLY A 24 35.88 0.81 -41.20
C GLY A 24 36.86 1.69 -42.02
N ASP A 25 37.15 2.98 -41.77
CA ASP A 25 37.20 3.94 -40.62
C ASP A 25 37.50 5.35 -41.27
N PRO A 26 37.94 6.48 -40.65
CA PRO A 26 37.59 7.23 -39.42
C PRO A 26 37.15 8.70 -39.67
N GLY A 27 36.61 9.36 -38.62
CA GLY A 27 36.93 10.78 -38.32
C GLY A 27 35.89 11.87 -38.70
N GLY A 28 35.27 12.47 -37.68
CA GLY A 28 34.55 13.74 -37.82
C GLY A 28 33.86 14.19 -36.52
N ARG A 29 34.46 15.12 -35.78
CA ARG A 29 33.85 15.86 -34.67
C ARG A 29 32.88 16.92 -35.20
N THR A 30 31.70 17.08 -34.58
CA THR A 30 30.88 18.32 -34.43
C THR A 30 29.63 17.95 -33.60
N THR A 31 29.54 18.32 -32.30
CA THR A 31 28.93 19.51 -31.66
C THR A 31 27.41 19.43 -31.43
N LEU A 32 27.03 19.86 -30.22
CA LEU A 32 25.75 19.78 -29.53
C LEU A 32 24.53 20.42 -30.22
N ALA A 33 23.38 19.83 -29.84
CA ALA A 33 22.05 20.40 -29.61
C ALA A 33 21.03 20.49 -30.76
N GLU A 34 19.88 19.91 -30.41
CA GLU A 34 18.49 20.26 -30.77
C GLU A 34 17.82 19.56 -31.97
N LEU A 35 16.57 19.15 -31.68
CA LEU A 35 15.49 18.67 -32.55
C LEU A 35 15.26 17.14 -32.59
N ALA A 36 14.44 16.67 -31.65
CA ALA A 36 13.35 15.72 -31.98
C ALA A 36 12.23 16.53 -32.68
N PRO A 37 11.43 15.97 -33.61
CA PRO A 37 10.52 14.88 -33.28
C PRO A 37 10.36 13.79 -34.36
N GLU A 38 9.89 12.63 -33.87
CA GLU A 38 8.85 11.77 -34.48
C GLU A 38 8.98 11.45 -35.97
N ASP A 39 9.59 10.30 -36.25
CA ASP A 39 9.08 9.32 -37.21
C ASP A 39 9.89 8.03 -37.02
N GLU A 40 9.49 7.22 -36.03
CA GLU A 40 9.90 5.83 -35.99
C GLU A 40 9.32 5.13 -37.21
N VAL A 41 10.15 5.04 -38.25
CA VAL A 41 9.98 4.07 -39.31
C VAL A 41 10.07 2.70 -38.65
N ALA A 42 8.90 2.16 -38.29
CA ALA A 42 8.70 0.80 -37.83
C ALA A 42 9.28 -0.17 -38.85
N SER A 43 10.56 -0.48 -38.68
CA SER A 43 11.25 -1.52 -39.44
C SER A 43 10.80 -2.85 -38.86
N VAL A 44 10.22 -3.68 -39.73
CA VAL A 44 9.69 -5.00 -39.40
C VAL A 44 10.84 -5.90 -38.91
N ALA A 45 11.00 -5.99 -37.60
CA ALA A 45 11.72 -7.06 -36.92
C ALA A 45 11.04 -7.31 -35.57
N GLN A 46 10.06 -8.21 -35.56
CA GLN A 46 9.25 -8.52 -34.38
C GLN A 46 10.06 -9.22 -33.28
N GLY A 47 9.75 -8.83 -32.05
CA GLY A 47 10.34 -9.26 -30.79
C GLY A 47 10.10 -8.19 -29.72
N LEU A 48 10.29 -8.54 -28.46
CA LEU A 48 10.20 -7.63 -27.32
C LEU A 48 11.23 -6.48 -27.43
N THR A 49 10.84 -5.27 -27.03
CA THR A 49 11.78 -4.14 -26.82
C THR A 49 12.73 -4.42 -25.65
N ALA A 50 13.83 -3.67 -25.51
CA ALA A 50 14.77 -3.85 -24.40
C ALA A 50 14.10 -3.74 -23.02
N ALA A 51 13.14 -2.81 -22.86
CA ALA A 51 12.41 -2.65 -21.61
C ALA A 51 11.51 -3.86 -21.32
N GLU A 52 10.76 -4.33 -22.32
CA GLU A 52 9.90 -5.51 -22.18
C GLU A 52 10.71 -6.79 -21.97
N ARG A 53 11.87 -6.93 -22.62
CA ARG A 53 12.82 -8.02 -22.39
C ARG A 53 13.30 -8.04 -20.94
N ARG A 54 13.62 -6.88 -20.36
CA ARG A 54 14.02 -6.79 -18.95
C ARG A 54 12.90 -7.23 -18.01
N VAL A 55 11.65 -6.85 -18.30
CA VAL A 55 10.49 -7.33 -17.54
C VAL A 55 10.34 -8.85 -17.66
N ARG A 56 10.37 -9.39 -18.89
CA ARG A 56 10.24 -10.83 -19.14
C ARG A 56 11.37 -11.63 -18.52
N ALA A 57 12.61 -11.13 -18.56
CA ALA A 57 13.75 -11.74 -17.89
C ALA A 57 13.56 -11.78 -16.38
N GLY A 58 12.90 -10.78 -15.78
CA GLY A 58 12.57 -10.74 -14.36
C GLY A 58 11.55 -11.82 -14.01
N GLN A 59 10.49 -11.93 -14.83
CA GLN A 59 9.50 -13.01 -14.69
C GLN A 59 10.15 -14.40 -14.79
N ILE A 60 11.06 -14.62 -15.75
CA ILE A 60 11.81 -15.87 -15.89
C ILE A 60 12.69 -16.13 -14.65
N ARG A 61 13.43 -15.11 -14.18
CA ARG A 61 14.28 -15.20 -12.99
C ARG A 61 13.47 -15.62 -11.76
N ASP A 62 12.36 -14.91 -11.50
CA ASP A 62 11.58 -15.06 -10.28
C ASP A 62 10.78 -16.38 -10.30
N ALA A 63 10.20 -16.76 -11.44
CA ALA A 63 9.54 -18.05 -11.58
C ALA A 63 10.53 -19.24 -11.52
N ALA A 64 11.75 -19.09 -12.04
CA ALA A 64 12.79 -20.11 -11.90
C ALA A 64 13.22 -20.27 -10.43
N ALA A 65 13.39 -19.15 -9.73
CA ALA A 65 13.72 -19.10 -8.30
C ALA A 65 12.67 -19.81 -7.44
N ALA A 66 11.38 -19.54 -7.69
CA ALA A 66 10.26 -20.20 -7.01
C ALA A 66 10.26 -21.74 -7.21
N ASN A 67 10.96 -22.23 -8.22
CA ASN A 67 11.15 -23.65 -8.51
C ASN A 67 12.54 -24.19 -8.12
N GLY A 68 13.30 -23.41 -7.32
CA GLY A 68 14.59 -23.77 -6.74
C GLY A 68 15.82 -23.41 -7.59
N MET A 69 15.64 -22.84 -8.79
CA MET A 69 16.73 -22.55 -9.71
C MET A 69 17.12 -21.06 -9.66
N THR A 70 18.25 -20.76 -9.03
CA THR A 70 18.73 -19.37 -8.81
C THR A 70 19.41 -18.78 -10.04
N GLU A 71 19.93 -19.61 -10.94
CA GLU A 71 20.58 -19.18 -12.18
C GLU A 71 19.56 -19.09 -13.32
N GLY A 72 18.51 -18.29 -13.13
CA GLY A 72 17.38 -18.15 -14.06
C GLY A 72 17.78 -17.69 -15.47
N TRP A 73 18.93 -17.02 -15.61
CA TRP A 73 19.51 -16.63 -16.90
C TRP A 73 19.79 -17.81 -17.83
N LEU A 74 20.01 -19.01 -17.30
CA LEU A 74 20.16 -20.23 -18.09
C LEU A 74 18.86 -20.56 -18.87
N LEU A 75 17.69 -20.33 -18.25
CA LEU A 75 16.40 -20.48 -18.92
C LEU A 75 16.13 -19.31 -19.86
N ALA A 76 16.44 -18.08 -19.44
CA ALA A 76 16.29 -16.92 -20.32
C ALA A 76 17.10 -17.07 -21.61
N GLY A 77 18.29 -17.67 -21.55
CA GLY A 77 19.10 -17.98 -22.73
C GLY A 77 18.44 -18.99 -23.68
N ILE A 78 17.72 -19.98 -23.14
CA ILE A 78 16.92 -20.92 -23.95
C ILE A 78 15.73 -20.17 -24.57
N ALA A 79 14.94 -19.45 -23.78
CA ALA A 79 13.79 -18.69 -24.27
C ALA A 79 14.19 -17.65 -25.33
N ASP A 80 15.35 -17.01 -25.17
CA ASP A 80 15.89 -16.08 -26.16
C ASP A 80 16.26 -16.78 -27.47
N ALA A 81 16.92 -17.94 -27.36
CA ALA A 81 17.29 -18.77 -28.50
C ALA A 81 16.08 -19.32 -29.28
N GLU A 82 14.95 -19.58 -28.61
CA GLU A 82 13.76 -20.14 -29.24
C GLU A 82 12.82 -19.06 -29.81
N THR A 83 12.47 -18.06 -29.00
CA THR A 83 11.42 -17.10 -29.34
C THR A 83 11.81 -15.65 -29.07
N ARG A 84 13.09 -15.37 -28.79
CA ARG A 84 13.54 -14.05 -28.29
C ARG A 84 12.83 -13.65 -27.00
N MET A 85 12.56 -14.63 -26.14
CA MET A 85 11.76 -14.53 -24.91
C MET A 85 10.27 -14.18 -25.11
N SER A 86 9.78 -14.22 -26.35
CA SER A 86 8.38 -13.95 -26.65
C SER A 86 7.49 -15.12 -26.24
N HIS A 87 6.46 -14.85 -25.45
CA HIS A 87 5.46 -15.82 -24.98
C HIS A 87 4.12 -15.59 -25.65
N CYS A 88 3.77 -14.34 -25.94
CA CYS A 88 2.51 -13.96 -26.56
C CYS A 88 2.68 -13.77 -28.06
N TRP A 89 1.74 -14.27 -28.86
CA TRP A 89 1.84 -14.17 -30.32
C TRP A 89 1.91 -12.72 -30.81
N SER A 90 1.30 -11.78 -30.09
CA SER A 90 1.44 -10.33 -30.35
C SER A 90 2.88 -9.83 -30.31
N GLU A 91 3.75 -10.48 -29.54
CA GLU A 91 5.18 -10.18 -29.42
C GLU A 91 5.99 -10.77 -30.61
N LEU A 92 5.44 -11.76 -31.31
CA LEU A 92 6.12 -12.55 -32.36
C LEU A 92 5.15 -13.04 -33.45
N THR A 93 4.51 -12.13 -34.16
CA THR A 93 3.34 -12.44 -35.02
C THR A 93 3.65 -13.31 -36.25
N TRP A 94 4.92 -13.50 -36.61
CA TRP A 94 5.30 -14.42 -37.68
C TRP A 94 5.14 -15.90 -37.27
N ALA A 95 5.06 -16.19 -35.97
CA ALA A 95 4.84 -17.52 -35.43
C ALA A 95 3.37 -17.97 -35.56
N CYS A 96 3.09 -19.24 -35.27
CA CYS A 96 1.72 -19.74 -35.19
C CYS A 96 1.00 -19.19 -33.94
N GLN A 97 -0.32 -19.09 -34.02
CA GLN A 97 -1.16 -18.78 -32.85
C GLN A 97 -1.49 -20.05 -32.08
N GLY A 98 -1.06 -20.10 -30.82
CA GLY A 98 -1.45 -21.13 -29.86
C GLY A 98 -2.80 -20.86 -29.18
N PRO A 99 -3.11 -21.58 -28.10
CA PRO A 99 -4.24 -21.27 -27.22
C PRO A 99 -4.12 -19.89 -26.55
N ASN A 100 -5.26 -19.34 -26.12
CA ASN A 100 -5.29 -18.03 -25.45
C ASN A 100 -4.80 -18.10 -24.01
N SER A 101 -4.18 -17.02 -23.55
CA SER A 101 -3.70 -16.86 -22.18
C SER A 101 -4.09 -15.49 -21.61
N PRO A 102 -4.50 -15.41 -20.32
CA PRO A 102 -4.66 -14.15 -19.61
C PRO A 102 -3.40 -13.29 -19.62
N ASP A 103 -2.21 -13.89 -19.52
CA ASP A 103 -0.92 -13.18 -19.53
C ASP A 103 -0.64 -12.49 -20.86
N CYS A 104 -1.36 -12.89 -21.92
CA CYS A 104 -1.32 -12.28 -23.24
C CYS A 104 -2.51 -11.33 -23.49
N GLY A 105 -3.11 -10.78 -22.43
CA GLY A 105 -4.29 -9.92 -22.51
C GLY A 105 -5.52 -10.65 -23.05
N GLY A 106 -5.60 -11.97 -22.85
CA GLY A 106 -6.61 -12.84 -23.45
C GLY A 106 -6.33 -13.26 -24.90
N GLY A 107 -5.20 -12.83 -25.46
CA GLY A 107 -4.72 -13.23 -26.79
C GLY A 107 -3.96 -14.57 -26.79
N PRO A 108 -3.57 -15.08 -27.98
CA PRO A 108 -2.90 -16.36 -28.12
C PRO A 108 -1.44 -16.32 -27.66
N VAL A 109 -0.97 -17.41 -27.06
CA VAL A 109 0.47 -17.66 -26.87
C VAL A 109 1.14 -17.93 -28.22
N VAL A 110 2.45 -17.71 -28.29
CA VAL A 110 3.28 -18.16 -29.40
C VAL A 110 3.21 -19.68 -29.52
N ALA A 111 3.05 -20.16 -30.75
CA ALA A 111 3.24 -21.55 -31.12
C ALA A 111 4.26 -21.67 -32.26
N GLY A 112 5.11 -22.70 -32.20
CA GLY A 112 6.17 -22.92 -33.17
C GLY A 112 5.67 -23.20 -34.58
N ALA A 113 6.27 -22.55 -35.58
CA ALA A 113 6.00 -22.81 -37.01
C ALA A 113 6.99 -23.79 -37.65
N GLY A 114 8.06 -24.17 -36.93
CA GLY A 114 9.13 -25.04 -37.42
C GLY A 114 8.85 -26.53 -37.27
N ASP A 115 8.13 -26.92 -36.21
CA ASP A 115 7.91 -28.33 -35.84
C ASP A 115 6.62 -28.93 -36.42
N GLY A 116 5.78 -28.11 -37.06
CA GLY A 116 4.61 -28.56 -37.80
C GLY A 116 3.79 -27.41 -38.38
N PRO A 117 2.84 -27.70 -39.30
CA PRO A 117 2.00 -26.67 -39.89
C PRO A 117 0.99 -26.10 -38.88
N CYS A 118 0.89 -24.76 -38.81
CA CYS A 118 -0.05 -24.06 -37.94
C CYS A 118 -1.51 -24.54 -38.12
N SER A 119 -1.89 -24.92 -39.35
CA SER A 119 -3.24 -25.40 -39.67
C SER A 119 -3.62 -26.70 -38.97
N LEU A 120 -2.64 -27.50 -38.57
CA LEU A 120 -2.84 -28.74 -37.82
C LEU A 120 -2.65 -28.56 -36.31
N ARG A 121 -2.45 -27.32 -35.84
CA ARG A 121 -2.18 -27.02 -34.42
C ARG A 121 -0.99 -27.83 -33.88
N GLN A 122 0.05 -27.93 -34.70
CA GLN A 122 1.31 -28.56 -34.35
C GLN A 122 2.35 -27.48 -34.05
N GLY A 123 3.30 -27.79 -33.17
CA GLY A 123 4.36 -26.87 -32.76
C GLY A 123 4.40 -26.61 -31.28
N GLY A 124 5.57 -26.18 -30.82
CA GLY A 124 5.84 -25.92 -29.41
C GLY A 124 5.08 -24.72 -28.84
N LEU A 125 4.53 -24.83 -27.63
CA LEU A 125 3.78 -23.75 -26.96
C LEU A 125 4.64 -22.87 -26.04
N GLY A 126 4.40 -21.56 -26.10
CA GLY A 126 5.02 -20.55 -25.22
C GLY A 126 6.49 -20.28 -25.53
N MET A 127 7.15 -19.49 -24.69
CA MET A 127 8.53 -19.04 -24.96
C MET A 127 9.57 -20.16 -24.98
N PHE A 128 9.28 -21.30 -24.34
CA PHE A 128 10.12 -22.51 -24.38
C PHE A 128 9.69 -23.53 -25.44
N GLN A 129 8.69 -23.24 -26.28
CA GLN A 129 8.32 -24.10 -27.40
C GLN A 129 8.09 -25.58 -27.00
N PHE A 130 7.34 -25.85 -25.93
CA PHE A 130 7.07 -27.24 -25.52
C PHE A 130 6.21 -27.97 -26.54
N ASP A 131 6.79 -29.00 -27.17
CA ASP A 131 6.13 -29.78 -28.20
C ASP A 131 5.91 -31.25 -27.78
N ALA A 132 4.70 -31.75 -28.04
CA ALA A 132 4.32 -33.15 -27.91
C ALA A 132 3.58 -33.66 -29.16
N GLY A 133 3.66 -32.93 -30.28
CA GLY A 133 3.00 -33.22 -31.55
C GLY A 133 1.91 -32.21 -31.88
N THR A 134 0.84 -32.18 -31.09
CA THR A 134 -0.24 -31.18 -31.21
C THR A 134 -0.37 -30.34 -29.94
N PHE A 135 -1.03 -29.18 -30.03
CA PHE A 135 -1.30 -28.34 -28.87
C PHE A 135 -2.07 -29.11 -27.78
N GLU A 136 -3.04 -29.95 -28.16
CA GLU A 136 -3.78 -30.77 -27.20
C GLU A 136 -2.90 -31.83 -26.53
N ASP A 137 -1.95 -32.42 -27.26
CA ASP A 137 -1.01 -33.38 -26.69
C ASP A 137 -0.05 -32.70 -25.71
N THR A 138 0.42 -31.50 -26.03
CA THR A 138 1.27 -30.70 -25.12
C THR A 138 0.49 -30.33 -23.86
N LEU A 139 -0.73 -29.84 -23.99
CA LEU A 139 -1.58 -29.50 -22.83
C LEU A 139 -1.94 -30.74 -22.00
N ARG A 140 -2.09 -31.91 -22.62
CA ARG A 140 -2.31 -33.17 -21.88
C ARG A 140 -1.07 -33.59 -21.09
N ARG A 141 0.14 -33.33 -21.61
CA ARG A 141 1.40 -33.68 -20.96
C ARG A 141 1.77 -32.70 -19.84
N GLU A 142 1.68 -31.41 -20.12
CA GLU A 142 2.19 -30.35 -19.24
C GLU A 142 1.11 -29.68 -18.39
N GLY A 143 -0.17 -29.84 -18.75
CA GLY A 143 -1.30 -29.07 -18.21
C GLY A 143 -1.41 -27.68 -18.82
N ASP A 144 -2.45 -26.93 -18.42
CA ASP A 144 -2.69 -25.55 -18.90
C ASP A 144 -1.64 -24.55 -18.40
N ARG A 145 -0.80 -24.95 -17.43
CA ARG A 145 0.26 -24.10 -16.85
C ARG A 145 1.19 -23.52 -17.90
N VAL A 146 1.45 -24.24 -19.01
CA VAL A 146 2.37 -23.77 -20.06
C VAL A 146 1.83 -22.59 -20.87
N LEU A 147 0.54 -22.25 -20.71
CA LEU A 147 -0.05 -21.06 -21.32
C LEU A 147 0.26 -19.78 -20.51
N TYR A 148 0.63 -19.92 -19.25
CA TYR A 148 1.00 -18.80 -18.36
C TYR A 148 2.52 -18.64 -18.33
N ILE A 149 3.03 -17.44 -18.16
CA ILE A 149 4.48 -17.13 -18.14
C ILE A 149 5.16 -17.94 -17.04
N ASP A 150 4.69 -17.83 -15.80
CA ASP A 150 5.28 -18.53 -14.65
C ASP A 150 5.17 -20.05 -14.78
N GLY A 151 4.03 -20.53 -15.29
CA GLY A 151 3.81 -21.96 -15.51
C GLY A 151 4.63 -22.53 -16.68
N ASN A 152 4.90 -21.74 -17.72
CA ASN A 152 5.80 -22.09 -18.83
C ASN A 152 7.25 -22.16 -18.33
N VAL A 153 7.67 -21.24 -17.44
CA VAL A 153 8.98 -21.30 -16.77
C VAL A 153 9.09 -22.50 -15.83
N ALA A 154 8.07 -22.80 -15.03
CA ALA A 154 8.06 -23.97 -14.15
C ALA A 154 8.19 -25.28 -14.95
N ALA A 155 7.49 -25.40 -16.08
CA ALA A 155 7.65 -26.52 -17.00
C ALA A 155 9.07 -26.58 -17.60
N ALA A 156 9.70 -25.43 -17.87
CA ALA A 156 11.08 -25.37 -18.34
C ALA A 156 12.06 -25.88 -17.28
N VAL A 157 11.88 -25.52 -16.00
CA VAL A 157 12.68 -26.06 -14.90
C VAL A 157 12.58 -27.59 -14.87
N ASP A 158 11.37 -28.14 -14.93
CA ASP A 158 11.16 -29.60 -14.94
C ASP A 158 11.87 -30.26 -16.14
N PHE A 159 11.77 -29.65 -17.31
CA PHE A 159 12.40 -30.14 -18.53
C PHE A 159 13.93 -30.11 -18.43
N VAL A 160 14.53 -28.99 -18.03
CA VAL A 160 15.99 -28.87 -17.91
C VAL A 160 16.57 -29.75 -16.80
N VAL A 161 15.85 -29.94 -15.70
CA VAL A 161 16.20 -30.92 -14.67
C VAL A 161 16.29 -32.32 -15.29
N GLY A 162 15.26 -32.73 -16.04
CA GLY A 162 15.25 -34.02 -16.72
C GLY A 162 16.38 -34.17 -17.74
N MET A 163 16.75 -33.10 -18.43
CA MET A 163 17.90 -33.08 -19.35
C MET A 163 19.24 -33.24 -18.64
N VAL A 164 19.45 -32.50 -17.54
CA VAL A 164 20.69 -32.54 -16.76
C VAL A 164 20.90 -33.94 -16.17
N ILE A 165 19.86 -34.54 -15.58
CA ILE A 165 19.92 -35.90 -15.01
C ILE A 165 20.32 -36.95 -16.06
N ARG A 166 19.83 -36.83 -17.30
CA ARG A 166 20.11 -37.80 -18.38
C ARG A 166 21.32 -37.43 -19.25
N SER A 167 22.01 -36.33 -18.94
CA SER A 167 23.03 -35.78 -19.81
C SER A 167 24.32 -36.60 -19.78
N ALA A 168 24.83 -36.95 -20.96
CA ALA A 168 26.15 -37.59 -21.09
C ALA A 168 27.33 -36.64 -20.81
N TYR A 169 27.06 -35.37 -20.48
CA TYR A 169 28.08 -34.35 -20.21
C TYR A 169 28.10 -33.92 -18.74
N VAL A 170 27.13 -34.37 -17.94
CA VAL A 170 26.98 -34.00 -16.54
C VAL A 170 27.19 -35.24 -15.68
N ASP A 171 28.22 -35.19 -14.84
CA ASP A 171 28.55 -36.28 -13.93
C ASP A 171 27.99 -36.02 -12.52
N GLY A 172 27.62 -37.09 -11.81
CA GLY A 172 27.26 -37.03 -10.39
C GLY A 172 25.85 -36.52 -10.09
N VAL A 173 24.98 -36.36 -11.09
CA VAL A 173 23.59 -35.92 -10.94
C VAL A 173 22.62 -37.05 -11.25
N SER A 174 21.73 -37.38 -10.33
CA SER A 174 20.79 -38.51 -10.46
C SER A 174 19.35 -38.20 -10.07
N ASN A 175 19.10 -37.04 -9.46
CA ASN A 175 17.79 -36.63 -8.99
C ASN A 175 17.60 -35.11 -9.17
N ARG A 176 16.38 -34.63 -8.90
CA ARG A 176 16.00 -33.22 -9.08
C ARG A 176 16.87 -32.27 -8.26
N GLU A 177 17.05 -32.56 -6.98
CA GLU A 177 17.79 -31.70 -6.06
C GLU A 177 19.24 -31.51 -6.52
N GLN A 178 19.91 -32.61 -6.86
CA GLN A 178 21.27 -32.59 -7.42
C GLN A 178 21.33 -31.84 -8.76
N ALA A 179 20.31 -31.96 -9.61
CA ALA A 179 20.29 -31.26 -10.89
C ALA A 179 20.14 -29.75 -10.72
N ILE A 180 19.27 -29.33 -9.80
CA ILE A 180 19.09 -27.92 -9.45
C ILE A 180 20.37 -27.36 -8.85
N GLU A 181 20.98 -28.04 -7.88
CA GLU A 181 22.28 -27.64 -7.29
C GLU A 181 23.37 -27.57 -8.37
N TRP A 182 23.38 -28.53 -9.30
CA TRP A 182 24.34 -28.54 -10.39
C TRP A 182 24.18 -27.30 -11.29
N MET A 183 22.96 -26.99 -11.71
CA MET A 183 22.64 -25.81 -12.53
C MET A 183 22.93 -24.52 -11.78
N ASN A 184 22.63 -24.46 -10.48
CA ASN A 184 22.85 -23.26 -9.66
C ASN A 184 24.34 -22.92 -9.48
N GLY A 185 25.24 -23.88 -9.69
CA GLY A 185 26.69 -23.63 -9.72
C GLY A 185 27.27 -23.36 -11.11
N VAL A 186 26.46 -23.21 -12.16
CA VAL A 186 26.95 -22.84 -13.50
C VAL A 186 27.39 -21.38 -13.49
N ARG A 187 28.58 -21.10 -14.00
CA ARG A 187 29.09 -19.74 -14.22
C ARG A 187 29.73 -19.69 -15.59
N ILE A 188 29.56 -18.59 -16.33
CA ILE A 188 30.21 -18.44 -17.64
C ILE A 188 31.73 -18.66 -17.48
N GLY A 189 32.25 -19.60 -18.26
CA GLY A 189 33.68 -19.95 -18.25
C GLY A 189 34.12 -20.94 -17.16
N ASN A 190 33.25 -21.36 -16.23
CA ASN A 190 33.60 -22.42 -15.27
C ASN A 190 33.44 -23.82 -15.87
N GLY A 191 33.85 -24.85 -15.13
CA GLY A 191 33.80 -26.25 -15.57
C GLY A 191 32.39 -26.81 -15.84
N ARG A 192 31.32 -26.11 -15.43
CA ARG A 192 29.92 -26.51 -15.70
C ARG A 192 29.32 -25.82 -16.93
N TRP A 193 29.96 -24.74 -17.42
CA TRP A 193 29.46 -23.95 -18.55
C TRP A 193 29.38 -24.72 -19.88
N ASP A 194 30.49 -25.31 -20.31
CA ASP A 194 30.51 -26.11 -21.55
C ASP A 194 29.56 -27.32 -21.45
N PRO A 195 29.57 -28.13 -20.36
CA PRO A 195 28.56 -29.18 -20.15
C PRO A 195 27.11 -28.70 -20.27
N TRP A 196 26.78 -27.53 -19.73
CA TRP A 196 25.43 -26.95 -19.85
C TRP A 196 25.05 -26.72 -21.31
N ILE A 197 25.87 -25.99 -22.07
CA ILE A 197 25.56 -25.69 -23.48
C ILE A 197 25.51 -26.97 -24.33
N ARG A 198 26.40 -27.93 -24.07
CA ARG A 198 26.34 -29.24 -24.74
C ARG A 198 25.07 -30.00 -24.41
N THR A 199 24.61 -29.92 -23.15
CA THR A 199 23.37 -30.54 -22.68
C THR A 199 22.15 -29.92 -23.37
N VAL A 200 22.03 -28.60 -23.41
CA VAL A 200 20.94 -27.91 -24.12
C VAL A 200 20.97 -28.27 -25.61
N THR A 201 22.13 -28.15 -26.26
CA THR A 201 22.27 -28.44 -27.71
C THR A 201 21.85 -29.88 -28.06
N HIS A 202 22.21 -30.86 -27.21
CA HIS A 202 21.87 -32.26 -27.46
C HIS A 202 20.43 -32.61 -27.05
N TYR A 203 20.01 -32.27 -25.83
CA TYR A 203 18.80 -32.81 -25.23
C TYR A 203 17.59 -31.89 -25.33
N TYR A 204 17.80 -30.59 -25.53
CA TYR A 204 16.72 -29.63 -25.79
C TYR A 204 16.47 -29.55 -27.29
N ASN A 205 17.49 -29.20 -28.07
CA ASN A 205 17.38 -29.05 -29.52
C ASN A 205 17.38 -30.39 -30.28
N GLY A 206 17.96 -31.44 -29.70
CA GLY A 206 18.06 -32.75 -30.35
C GLY A 206 19.30 -32.94 -31.23
N CYS A 207 20.19 -31.95 -31.33
CA CYS A 207 21.36 -32.03 -32.20
C CYS A 207 22.55 -32.68 -31.49
N ARG A 208 23.03 -33.85 -31.96
CA ARG A 208 24.16 -34.58 -31.35
C ARG A 208 25.52 -34.02 -31.80
N PRO A 209 26.62 -34.20 -31.02
CA PRO A 209 27.96 -33.77 -31.41
C PRO A 209 28.44 -34.28 -32.78
N SER A 210 28.00 -35.47 -33.16
CA SER A 210 28.33 -36.08 -34.45
C SER A 210 27.48 -35.57 -35.62
N TYR A 211 26.46 -34.74 -35.38
CA TYR A 211 25.54 -34.26 -36.41
C TYR A 211 26.03 -32.93 -36.98
N SER A 212 25.73 -32.69 -38.26
CA SER A 212 26.18 -31.49 -38.98
C SER A 212 25.63 -30.18 -38.40
N CYS A 213 24.51 -30.23 -37.69
CA CYS A 213 23.93 -29.06 -37.02
C CYS A 213 24.72 -28.59 -35.78
N TRP A 214 25.63 -29.42 -35.24
CA TRP A 214 26.17 -29.24 -33.89
C TRP A 214 26.88 -27.90 -33.71
N SER A 215 27.86 -27.59 -34.57
CA SER A 215 28.67 -26.38 -34.40
C SER A 215 27.83 -25.10 -34.44
N SER A 216 26.80 -25.06 -35.29
CA SER A 216 25.90 -23.92 -35.39
C SER A 216 24.94 -23.83 -34.20
N ARG A 217 24.33 -24.95 -33.78
CA ARG A 217 23.39 -24.95 -32.64
C ARG A 217 24.08 -24.73 -31.30
N TYR A 218 25.28 -25.27 -31.14
CA TYR A 218 26.13 -25.00 -29.97
C TYR A 218 26.44 -23.52 -29.84
N ALA A 219 26.89 -22.88 -30.93
CA ALA A 219 27.15 -21.44 -30.94
C ALA A 219 25.87 -20.64 -30.67
N HIS A 220 24.74 -21.03 -31.26
CA HIS A 220 23.44 -20.38 -31.04
C HIS A 220 23.04 -20.34 -29.57
N TYR A 221 22.98 -21.49 -28.87
CA TYR A 221 22.59 -21.49 -27.46
C TYR A 221 23.63 -20.83 -26.56
N ARG A 222 24.93 -20.99 -26.86
CA ARG A 222 25.99 -20.28 -26.13
C ARG A 222 25.80 -18.77 -26.23
N ASP A 223 25.66 -18.25 -27.45
CA ASP A 223 25.68 -16.82 -27.71
C ASP A 223 24.40 -16.13 -27.21
N ASN A 224 23.22 -16.76 -27.31
CA ASN A 224 21.99 -16.22 -26.73
C ASN A 224 22.03 -16.25 -25.19
N THR A 225 22.54 -17.33 -24.59
CA THR A 225 22.64 -17.43 -23.12
C THR A 225 23.65 -16.44 -22.55
N THR A 226 24.81 -16.29 -23.19
CA THR A 226 25.78 -15.24 -22.82
C THR A 226 25.20 -13.84 -23.06
N GLY A 227 24.54 -13.63 -24.20
CA GLY A 227 23.94 -12.35 -24.56
C GLY A 227 22.91 -11.85 -23.55
N VAL A 228 21.96 -12.70 -23.13
CA VAL A 228 20.94 -12.28 -22.15
C VAL A 228 21.52 -12.05 -20.76
N TYR A 229 22.56 -12.80 -20.38
CA TYR A 229 23.28 -12.58 -19.12
C TYR A 229 23.97 -11.21 -19.10
N GLU A 230 24.68 -10.89 -20.19
CA GLU A 230 25.37 -9.61 -20.36
C GLU A 230 24.39 -8.44 -20.53
N GLU A 231 23.27 -8.63 -21.25
CA GLU A 231 22.22 -7.63 -21.45
C GLU A 231 21.64 -7.13 -20.13
N MET A 232 21.34 -8.04 -19.19
CA MET A 232 20.70 -7.67 -17.93
C MET A 232 21.69 -7.31 -16.82
N GLY A 233 22.91 -7.85 -16.87
CA GLY A 233 23.95 -7.71 -15.86
C GLY A 233 23.86 -8.76 -14.74
N ALA A 234 25.00 -9.07 -14.12
CA ALA A 234 25.09 -10.09 -13.08
C ALA A 234 24.18 -9.81 -11.87
N ASP A 235 24.10 -8.55 -11.44
CA ASP A 235 23.31 -8.11 -10.28
C ASP A 235 21.81 -8.34 -10.49
N PHE A 236 21.33 -8.20 -11.73
CA PHE A 236 19.93 -8.47 -12.05
C PHE A 236 19.55 -9.94 -11.83
N TRP A 237 20.46 -10.86 -12.12
CA TRP A 237 20.20 -12.31 -12.08
C TRP A 237 20.41 -12.94 -10.71
N ALA A 238 20.93 -12.19 -9.72
CA ALA A 238 21.15 -12.71 -8.38
C ALA A 238 19.82 -12.93 -7.64
N VAL A 239 19.36 -14.18 -7.61
CA VAL A 239 18.20 -14.63 -6.82
C VAL A 239 18.61 -14.78 -5.34
N GLY A 240 17.82 -14.19 -4.44
CA GLY A 240 18.23 -13.98 -3.04
C GLY A 240 18.99 -12.67 -2.82
N ALA A 241 19.06 -11.81 -3.83
CA ALA A 241 19.69 -10.49 -3.78
C ALA A 241 18.93 -9.41 -4.58
N ALA A 242 17.62 -9.58 -4.84
CA ALA A 242 16.80 -8.48 -5.33
C ALA A 242 16.11 -7.74 -4.17
N GLY A 243 16.92 -7.33 -3.20
CA GLY A 243 16.57 -6.40 -2.14
C GLY A 243 15.50 -6.86 -1.17
N TRP A 244 14.70 -5.89 -0.73
CA TRP A 244 13.64 -6.04 0.23
C TRP A 244 12.38 -6.63 -0.46
N SER A 245 11.77 -7.66 0.14
CA SER A 245 10.53 -8.27 -0.36
C SER A 245 9.81 -8.97 0.78
N ALA A 246 8.48 -8.99 0.72
CA ALA A 246 7.62 -9.56 1.75
C ALA A 246 6.43 -10.32 1.14
N GLU A 247 5.83 -11.18 1.94
CA GLU A 247 4.54 -11.85 1.67
C GLU A 247 3.66 -11.82 2.93
N TYR A 248 2.41 -11.41 2.81
CA TYR A 248 1.45 -11.42 3.91
C TYR A 248 1.21 -12.85 4.45
N VAL A 249 1.14 -12.99 5.78
CA VAL A 249 0.86 -14.26 6.45
C VAL A 249 -0.51 -14.21 7.12
N GLU A 250 -0.67 -13.37 8.14
CA GLU A 250 -1.91 -13.21 8.90
C GLU A 250 -1.94 -11.86 9.64
N GLN A 251 -3.10 -11.49 10.18
CA GLN A 251 -3.27 -10.32 11.04
C GLN A 251 -4.33 -10.59 12.11
N SER A 252 -4.23 -9.92 13.25
CA SER A 252 -5.25 -10.01 14.31
C SER A 252 -6.47 -9.15 14.05
N PHE A 253 -6.33 -8.08 13.26
CA PHE A 253 -7.43 -7.19 12.89
C PHE A 253 -8.38 -7.86 11.89
N PRO A 254 -9.68 -7.52 11.88
CA PRO A 254 -10.59 -7.96 10.83
C PRO A 254 -10.05 -7.65 9.44
N LEU A 255 -10.16 -8.60 8.51
CA LEU A 255 -9.84 -8.37 7.10
C LEU A 255 -10.83 -7.37 6.52
N ALA A 256 -10.39 -6.55 5.56
CA ALA A 256 -11.18 -5.48 4.93
C ALA A 256 -12.57 -5.88 4.39
N ARG A 257 -12.88 -7.17 4.23
CA ARG A 257 -14.23 -7.65 3.88
C ARG A 257 -15.24 -7.46 5.02
N GLU A 258 -14.78 -7.49 6.27
CA GLU A 258 -15.57 -7.30 7.49
C GLU A 258 -15.09 -6.00 8.13
N ALA A 259 -15.99 -5.02 8.26
CA ALA A 259 -15.61 -3.74 8.87
C ALA A 259 -15.36 -3.92 10.37
N PHE A 260 -14.34 -3.22 10.85
CA PHE A 260 -13.99 -3.16 12.26
C PHE A 260 -14.81 -2.05 12.93
N GLU A 261 -15.94 -2.42 13.55
CA GLU A 261 -16.81 -1.45 14.22
C GLU A 261 -16.24 -1.04 15.58
N LEU A 262 -16.05 0.27 15.78
CA LEU A 262 -15.50 0.85 17.00
C LEU A 262 -16.30 2.07 17.45
N ALA A 263 -16.39 2.31 18.75
CA ALA A 263 -16.92 3.55 19.30
C ALA A 263 -15.92 4.71 19.12
N PRO A 264 -16.37 5.98 19.06
CA PRO A 264 -15.47 7.12 18.97
C PRO A 264 -14.40 7.12 20.08
N GLY A 265 -13.13 7.22 19.69
CA GLY A 265 -11.99 7.20 20.61
C GLY A 265 -11.58 5.82 21.12
N GLU A 266 -12.30 4.74 20.80
CA GLU A 266 -11.94 3.38 21.20
C GLU A 266 -10.59 2.96 20.60
N GLU A 267 -9.81 2.24 21.40
CA GLU A 267 -8.46 1.78 21.05
C GLU A 267 -8.40 0.26 21.06
N VAL A 268 -7.87 -0.33 20.00
CA VAL A 268 -7.63 -1.77 19.93
C VAL A 268 -6.22 -2.08 19.46
N ALA A 269 -5.46 -2.76 20.33
CA ALA A 269 -4.14 -3.27 20.01
C ALA A 269 -4.22 -4.54 19.15
N GLY A 270 -3.33 -4.66 18.17
CA GLY A 270 -3.25 -5.81 17.30
C GLY A 270 -1.91 -5.89 16.58
N TRP A 271 -1.86 -6.72 15.54
CA TRP A 271 -0.65 -6.98 14.79
C TRP A 271 -0.93 -7.46 13.36
N ILE A 272 0.09 -7.33 12.50
CA ILE A 272 0.17 -7.92 11.16
C ILE A 272 1.49 -8.68 11.05
N ASP A 273 1.42 -9.92 10.55
CA ASP A 273 2.56 -10.80 10.30
C ASP A 273 2.86 -10.87 8.80
N LEU A 274 4.12 -10.63 8.43
CA LEU A 274 4.61 -10.78 7.06
C LEU A 274 5.86 -11.66 7.05
N ARG A 275 5.98 -12.51 6.02
CA ARG A 275 7.16 -13.33 5.76
C ARG A 275 8.15 -12.54 4.93
N ASN A 276 9.42 -12.60 5.30
CA ASN A 276 10.50 -12.08 4.49
C ASN A 276 10.79 -13.02 3.33
N THR A 277 10.45 -12.61 2.11
CA THR A 277 10.73 -13.34 0.87
C THR A 277 11.90 -12.72 0.10
N GLY A 278 12.52 -11.67 0.64
CA GLY A 278 13.65 -10.96 0.08
C GLY A 278 15.01 -11.58 0.42
N GLY A 279 16.06 -10.89 0.00
CA GLY A 279 17.45 -11.27 0.30
C GLY A 279 18.00 -10.65 1.59
N GLU A 280 17.42 -9.52 2.02
CA GLU A 280 17.91 -8.71 3.14
C GLU A 280 17.17 -9.05 4.44
N THR A 281 17.88 -9.00 5.57
CA THR A 281 17.28 -9.21 6.91
C THR A 281 16.56 -7.93 7.36
N TRP A 282 15.26 -8.03 7.68
CA TRP A 282 14.53 -6.90 8.26
C TRP A 282 15.03 -6.63 9.67
N THR A 283 15.20 -5.36 10.03
CA THR A 283 15.79 -4.98 11.31
C THR A 283 14.88 -4.00 12.06
N PRO A 284 14.65 -4.20 13.38
CA PRO A 284 13.93 -3.24 14.20
C PRO A 284 14.53 -1.84 14.12
N GLY A 285 13.69 -0.83 13.98
CA GLY A 285 14.09 0.56 13.80
C GLY A 285 14.56 0.93 12.39
N ALA A 286 14.57 -0.01 11.44
CA ALA A 286 14.96 0.24 10.03
C ALA A 286 13.89 -0.20 9.03
N THR A 287 13.23 -1.33 9.31
CA THR A 287 12.10 -1.84 8.53
C THR A 287 10.79 -1.54 9.24
N TYR A 288 9.87 -0.84 8.56
CA TYR A 288 8.61 -0.39 9.15
C TYR A 288 7.41 -0.80 8.32
N LEU A 289 6.28 -0.93 8.99
CA LEU A 289 4.97 -0.78 8.38
C LEU A 289 4.70 0.72 8.26
N GLY A 290 4.38 1.18 7.06
CA GLY A 290 4.07 2.58 6.74
C GLY A 290 2.70 2.72 6.09
N THR A 291 2.10 3.91 6.19
CA THR A 291 0.81 4.22 5.58
C THR A 291 0.92 4.40 4.07
N THR A 292 -0.07 3.89 3.35
CA THR A 292 -0.24 4.04 1.90
C THR A 292 -1.65 4.57 1.59
N GLU A 293 -1.85 5.05 0.36
CA GLU A 293 -3.12 5.61 -0.12
C GLU A 293 -3.73 6.72 0.79
N PRO A 294 -3.05 7.86 1.00
CA PRO A 294 -1.82 8.28 0.31
C PRO A 294 -0.55 7.83 1.04
N ARG A 295 0.51 7.56 0.24
CA ARG A 295 1.83 7.20 0.77
C ARG A 295 2.36 8.26 1.74
N ASP A 296 2.83 7.81 2.89
CA ASP A 296 3.33 8.65 3.99
C ASP A 296 2.29 9.64 4.57
N GLY A 297 1.00 9.46 4.27
CA GLY A 297 -0.07 10.25 4.87
C GLY A 297 -0.25 9.95 6.35
N ALA A 298 -0.50 10.97 7.16
CA ALA A 298 -0.91 10.78 8.55
C ALA A 298 -2.26 10.07 8.59
N SER A 299 -2.36 8.96 9.33
CA SER A 299 -3.60 8.22 9.47
C SER A 299 -4.50 8.85 10.54
N PRO A 300 -5.81 9.00 10.28
CA PRO A 300 -6.77 9.33 11.33
C PRO A 300 -6.94 8.19 12.34
N LEU A 301 -6.50 6.98 11.99
CA LEU A 301 -6.56 5.79 12.83
C LEU A 301 -5.33 5.60 13.74
N ALA A 302 -4.40 6.56 13.73
CA ALA A 302 -3.13 6.43 14.44
C ALA A 302 -3.31 6.24 15.94
N GLY A 303 -2.82 5.11 16.45
CA GLY A 303 -2.79 4.80 17.88
C GLY A 303 -1.70 5.56 18.62
N PRO A 304 -1.73 5.56 19.97
CA PRO A 304 -0.73 6.25 20.79
C PRO A 304 0.65 5.60 20.74
N ASP A 305 0.76 4.36 20.27
CA ASP A 305 1.98 3.56 20.19
C ASP A 305 2.63 3.57 18.78
N TRP A 306 2.06 4.32 17.83
CA TRP A 306 2.66 4.48 16.52
C TRP A 306 3.97 5.27 16.62
N GLU A 307 5.01 4.82 15.93
CA GLU A 307 6.32 5.50 15.85
C GLU A 307 6.19 6.92 15.28
N ALA A 308 5.24 7.10 14.35
CA ALA A 308 4.77 8.39 13.85
C ALA A 308 3.36 8.22 13.27
N PRO A 309 2.58 9.31 13.03
CA PRO A 309 1.24 9.20 12.46
C PRO A 309 1.13 8.47 11.10
N ASN A 310 2.25 8.26 10.40
CA ASN A 310 2.39 7.53 9.15
C ASN A 310 3.26 6.25 9.27
N ARG A 311 3.64 5.87 10.50
CA ARG A 311 4.48 4.71 10.83
C ARG A 311 3.88 3.93 12.01
N PRO A 312 2.94 3.01 11.73
CA PRO A 312 2.32 2.19 12.77
C PRO A 312 3.30 1.42 13.66
N ALA A 313 4.30 0.76 13.05
CA ALA A 313 5.21 -0.12 13.79
C ALA A 313 6.50 -0.39 13.01
N THR A 314 7.55 -0.77 13.73
CA THR A 314 8.71 -1.48 13.18
C THR A 314 8.60 -2.98 13.43
N VAL A 315 9.39 -3.78 12.72
CA VAL A 315 9.47 -5.22 12.96
C VAL A 315 9.96 -5.50 14.39
N ASP A 316 9.36 -6.46 15.08
CA ASP A 316 9.62 -6.75 16.50
C ASP A 316 11.00 -7.38 16.78
N ALA A 317 11.54 -8.11 15.82
CA ALA A 317 12.85 -8.75 15.89
C ALA A 317 13.54 -8.82 14.51
N PRO A 318 14.87 -9.01 14.46
CA PRO A 318 15.57 -9.28 13.21
C PRO A 318 14.96 -10.46 12.48
N THR A 319 14.44 -10.23 11.27
CA THR A 319 13.70 -11.22 10.49
C THR A 319 14.50 -11.59 9.25
N ALA A 320 15.19 -12.72 9.31
CA ALA A 320 15.99 -13.24 8.21
C ALA A 320 15.13 -13.68 7.01
N PRO A 321 15.70 -13.82 5.81
CA PRO A 321 15.00 -14.41 4.67
C PRO A 321 14.34 -15.75 5.01
N GLY A 322 13.06 -15.88 4.67
CA GLY A 322 12.20 -17.02 4.94
C GLY A 322 11.43 -16.97 6.26
N GLU A 323 11.87 -16.15 7.23
CA GLU A 323 11.24 -15.99 8.55
C GLU A 323 10.03 -15.05 8.50
N VAL A 324 9.21 -15.09 9.55
CA VAL A 324 8.04 -14.21 9.72
C VAL A 324 8.37 -13.13 10.74
N GLY A 325 8.17 -11.87 10.36
CA GLY A 325 8.31 -10.70 11.22
C GLY A 325 6.95 -10.13 11.59
N ARG A 326 6.79 -9.70 12.84
CA ARG A 326 5.54 -9.14 13.36
C ARG A 326 5.62 -7.63 13.51
N PHE A 327 4.54 -6.96 13.13
CA PHE A 327 4.34 -5.51 13.28
C PHE A 327 3.14 -5.29 14.19
N ALA A 328 3.38 -4.92 15.46
CA ALA A 328 2.35 -4.72 16.47
C ALA A 328 2.07 -3.23 16.67
N PHE A 329 0.79 -2.82 16.62
CA PHE A 329 0.36 -1.44 16.78
C PHE A 329 -1.09 -1.35 17.26
N THR A 330 -1.49 -0.18 17.75
CA THR A 330 -2.86 0.12 18.19
C THR A 330 -3.62 0.92 17.13
N VAL A 331 -4.88 0.58 16.91
CA VAL A 331 -5.80 1.38 16.08
C VAL A 331 -6.69 2.19 17.02
N ARG A 332 -6.74 3.52 16.83
CA ARG A 332 -7.64 4.42 17.57
C ARG A 332 -8.75 4.91 16.64
N ALA A 333 -10.01 4.73 17.03
CA ALA A 333 -11.15 5.26 16.32
C ALA A 333 -11.20 6.80 16.40
N PRO A 334 -11.39 7.51 15.27
CA PRO A 334 -11.66 8.94 15.25
C PRO A 334 -12.87 9.33 16.09
N ALA A 335 -12.93 10.61 16.49
CA ALA A 335 -14.09 11.15 17.19
C ALA A 335 -15.32 11.32 16.28
N GLU A 336 -15.08 11.52 14.99
CA GLU A 336 -16.14 11.64 13.99
C GLU A 336 -16.62 10.26 13.53
N GLU A 337 -17.93 10.10 13.38
CA GLU A 337 -18.53 8.89 12.80
C GLU A 337 -18.21 8.79 11.32
N GLY A 338 -17.99 7.56 10.83
CA GLY A 338 -17.71 7.33 9.42
C GLY A 338 -16.93 6.06 9.15
N GLU A 339 -16.62 5.85 7.87
CA GLU A 339 -15.74 4.77 7.43
C GLU A 339 -14.33 5.29 7.18
N TYR A 340 -13.35 4.60 7.76
CA TYR A 340 -11.94 4.93 7.70
C TYR A 340 -11.18 3.70 7.23
N ALA A 341 -10.66 3.74 6.00
CA ALA A 341 -9.75 2.74 5.48
C ALA A 341 -8.31 3.26 5.62
N GLN A 342 -7.43 2.43 6.17
CA GLN A 342 -5.99 2.68 6.16
C GLN A 342 -5.29 1.54 5.47
N PHE A 343 -4.59 1.86 4.39
CA PHE A 343 -3.73 0.94 3.65
C PHE A 343 -2.30 0.99 4.17
N PHE A 344 -1.56 -0.10 4.01
CA PHE A 344 -0.20 -0.23 4.48
C PHE A 344 0.74 -0.82 3.44
N GLY A 345 2.01 -0.44 3.57
CA GLY A 345 3.14 -1.03 2.87
C GLY A 345 4.36 -1.15 3.80
N LEU A 346 5.26 -2.07 3.51
CA LEU A 346 6.55 -2.17 4.17
C LEU A 346 7.53 -1.21 3.50
N VAL A 347 8.33 -0.56 4.34
CA VAL A 347 9.37 0.37 3.94
C VAL A 347 10.65 0.06 4.70
N GLN A 348 11.75 0.02 3.96
CA GLN A 348 13.09 0.10 4.51
C GLN A 348 13.45 1.58 4.48
N GLU A 349 13.60 2.17 5.67
CA GLU A 349 13.81 3.61 5.79
C GLU A 349 15.05 4.08 5.03
N GLY A 350 14.86 5.12 4.22
CA GLY A 350 15.91 5.67 3.35
C GLY A 350 16.26 4.81 2.13
N GLU A 351 15.64 3.65 1.93
CA GLU A 351 15.97 2.74 0.82
C GLU A 351 14.79 2.50 -0.13
N ALA A 352 13.74 1.78 0.30
CA ALA A 352 12.69 1.33 -0.61
C ALA A 352 11.39 0.90 0.08
N TRP A 353 10.29 0.94 -0.66
CA TRP A 353 9.00 0.31 -0.31
C TRP A 353 8.88 -1.06 -0.98
N PHE A 354 8.34 -2.08 -0.29
CA PHE A 354 8.47 -3.48 -0.76
C PHE A 354 7.41 -4.50 -0.30
N SER A 355 6.16 -4.10 -0.06
CA SER A 355 5.11 -5.04 0.34
C SER A 355 4.63 -6.00 -0.75
N ALA A 356 4.28 -7.23 -0.35
CA ALA A 356 3.21 -8.01 -0.97
C ALA A 356 2.19 -8.43 0.12
N PRO A 357 0.88 -8.21 -0.06
CA PRO A 357 0.21 -7.77 -1.29
C PRO A 357 0.49 -6.30 -1.63
N ALA A 358 0.01 -5.85 -2.80
CA ALA A 358 0.23 -4.50 -3.28
C ALA A 358 -0.21 -3.44 -2.26
N GLU A 359 0.38 -2.24 -2.34
CA GLU A 359 0.19 -1.16 -1.36
C GLU A 359 -1.27 -0.68 -1.21
N ASP A 360 -2.16 -1.02 -2.15
CA ASP A 360 -3.59 -0.75 -2.14
C ASP A 360 -4.45 -1.93 -1.65
N GLN A 361 -3.83 -2.98 -1.09
CA GLN A 361 -4.51 -4.21 -0.68
C GLN A 361 -4.38 -4.55 0.80
N LEU A 362 -3.19 -4.37 1.40
CA LEU A 362 -3.00 -4.60 2.83
C LEU A 362 -3.64 -3.43 3.60
N GLN A 363 -4.74 -3.67 4.32
CA GLN A 363 -5.47 -2.59 4.97
C GLN A 363 -6.23 -3.04 6.24
N VAL A 364 -6.54 -2.06 7.06
CA VAL A 364 -7.62 -2.14 8.07
C VAL A 364 -8.74 -1.19 7.66
N ARG A 365 -9.99 -1.64 7.80
CA ARG A 365 -11.18 -0.82 7.56
C ARG A 365 -11.97 -0.70 8.85
N VAL A 366 -11.99 0.50 9.42
CA VAL A 366 -12.72 0.84 10.64
C VAL A 366 -14.01 1.57 10.27
N THR A 367 -15.10 1.18 10.91
CA THR A 367 -16.35 1.96 10.88
C THR A 367 -16.57 2.49 12.28
N VAL A 368 -16.47 3.81 12.43
CA VAL A 368 -16.78 4.48 13.70
C VAL A 368 -18.28 4.65 13.77
N VAL A 369 -18.88 4.00 14.77
CA VAL A 369 -20.32 4.07 15.05
C VAL A 369 -20.51 4.55 16.48
N ALA A 370 -21.41 5.51 16.70
CA ALA A 370 -21.83 5.82 18.06
C ALA A 370 -22.30 4.52 18.75
N PRO A 371 -21.85 4.26 19.98
CA PRO A 371 -22.33 3.11 20.72
C PRO A 371 -23.85 3.24 20.88
N ALA A 372 -24.55 2.12 20.69
CA ALA A 372 -25.98 2.05 20.94
C ALA A 372 -26.29 2.49 22.37
N CYS A 373 -27.43 3.14 22.55
CA CYS A 373 -27.88 3.65 23.83
C CYS A 373 -27.70 2.65 24.99
N PRO A 374 -26.93 2.99 26.04
CA PRO A 374 -26.84 2.18 27.23
C PRO A 374 -28.23 1.91 27.81
N ALA A 375 -28.49 0.67 28.24
CA ALA A 375 -29.78 0.31 28.80
C ALA A 375 -30.09 1.17 30.04
N GLY A 376 -31.18 1.94 29.97
CA GLY A 376 -31.63 2.84 31.05
C GLY A 376 -31.26 4.32 30.87
N LEU A 377 -30.49 4.65 29.83
CA LEU A 377 -30.23 6.03 29.45
C LEU A 377 -31.39 6.57 28.59
N GLY A 378 -32.01 7.67 29.02
CA GLY A 378 -33.10 8.34 28.30
C GLY A 378 -32.69 9.69 27.72
N GLU A 379 -33.67 10.50 27.30
CA GLU A 379 -33.44 11.84 26.72
C GLU A 379 -32.85 12.87 27.70
N ALA A 380 -32.86 12.56 29.00
CA ALA A 380 -32.29 13.42 30.03
C ALA A 380 -30.77 13.24 30.11
N TRP A 381 -30.05 14.37 30.23
CA TRP A 381 -28.62 14.34 30.52
C TRP A 381 -28.36 13.72 31.90
N THR A 382 -27.42 12.79 31.94
CA THR A 382 -26.92 12.16 33.17
C THR A 382 -25.39 12.19 33.15
N CYS A 383 -24.76 12.24 34.31
CA CYS A 383 -23.32 12.29 34.39
C CYS A 383 -22.69 10.90 34.25
N ASN A 384 -21.65 10.80 33.44
CA ASN A 384 -20.77 9.64 33.31
C ASN A 384 -19.32 10.09 33.50
N GLY A 385 -18.84 10.07 34.75
CA GLY A 385 -17.51 10.57 35.11
C GLY A 385 -17.35 12.06 34.78
N ASP A 386 -16.40 12.37 33.90
CA ASP A 386 -16.06 13.72 33.46
C ASP A 386 -16.88 14.19 32.23
N ALA A 387 -17.95 13.48 31.88
CA ALA A 387 -18.85 13.83 30.79
C ALA A 387 -20.31 13.76 31.23
N ARG A 388 -21.20 14.36 30.44
CA ARG A 388 -22.64 14.12 30.50
C ARG A 388 -23.10 13.37 29.25
N GLU A 389 -24.04 12.45 29.43
CA GLU A 389 -24.59 11.58 28.39
C GLU A 389 -26.12 11.56 28.40
N ARG A 390 -26.73 11.45 27.22
CA ARG A 390 -28.16 11.20 27.03
C ARG A 390 -28.41 10.41 25.75
N CYS A 391 -29.62 9.87 25.62
CA CYS A 391 -30.05 9.19 24.41
C CYS A 391 -31.26 9.85 23.77
N VAL A 392 -31.12 10.24 22.50
CA VAL A 392 -32.18 10.83 21.68
C VAL A 392 -32.28 10.01 20.40
N ASP A 393 -33.46 9.46 20.11
CA ASP A 393 -33.71 8.65 18.91
C ASP A 393 -32.71 7.48 18.72
N ASP A 394 -32.41 6.75 19.80
CA ASP A 394 -31.44 5.64 19.85
C ASP A 394 -29.97 6.04 19.55
N VAL A 395 -29.65 7.34 19.54
CA VAL A 395 -28.30 7.86 19.39
C VAL A 395 -27.78 8.39 20.73
N LEU A 396 -26.64 7.86 21.18
CA LEU A 396 -25.93 8.37 22.35
C LEU A 396 -25.34 9.75 22.02
N GLN A 397 -25.69 10.76 22.81
CA GLN A 397 -25.04 12.06 22.81
C GLN A 397 -24.18 12.17 24.06
N SER A 398 -22.89 12.45 23.90
CA SER A 398 -21.95 12.70 24.99
C SER A 398 -21.34 14.09 24.85
N GLN A 399 -21.14 14.77 25.98
CA GLN A 399 -20.45 16.05 26.05
C GLN A 399 -19.42 16.01 27.19
N PRO A 400 -18.13 16.27 26.91
CA PRO A 400 -17.10 16.43 27.93
C PRO A 400 -17.42 17.62 28.86
N CYS A 401 -17.11 17.46 30.14
CA CYS A 401 -17.21 18.50 31.15
C CYS A 401 -15.84 18.68 31.81
N ASP A 402 -15.13 19.75 31.45
CA ASP A 402 -13.72 19.98 31.84
C ASP A 402 -13.46 19.97 33.36
N MET A 403 -14.47 20.34 34.16
CA MET A 403 -14.41 20.37 35.63
C MET A 403 -15.35 19.34 36.29
N GLY A 404 -15.80 18.34 35.53
CA GLY A 404 -16.72 17.29 35.97
C GLY A 404 -18.19 17.63 35.75
N CYS A 405 -19.07 16.68 36.08
CA CYS A 405 -20.51 16.76 35.87
C CYS A 405 -21.28 16.55 37.18
N ALA A 406 -22.32 17.36 37.41
CA ALA A 406 -23.27 17.21 38.52
C ALA A 406 -24.71 17.34 38.01
N GLU A 407 -25.59 16.43 38.44
CA GLU A 407 -27.03 16.43 38.10
C GLU A 407 -27.35 16.56 36.59
N GLY A 408 -26.49 16.02 35.72
CA GLY A 408 -26.66 16.11 34.26
C GLY A 408 -26.21 17.43 33.62
N ALA A 409 -25.59 18.32 34.40
CA ALA A 409 -24.96 19.55 33.92
C ALA A 409 -23.44 19.49 34.09
N CYS A 410 -22.70 20.03 33.12
CA CYS A 410 -21.28 20.29 33.32
C CYS A 410 -21.12 21.36 34.40
N VAL A 411 -20.23 21.09 35.35
CA VAL A 411 -19.85 22.06 36.38
C VAL A 411 -19.02 23.14 35.67
N GLY A 412 -19.51 24.37 35.65
CA GLY A 412 -18.71 25.51 35.19
C GLY A 412 -17.65 25.86 36.25
N VAL A 413 -16.51 26.41 35.81
CA VAL A 413 -15.66 27.18 36.73
C VAL A 413 -16.56 28.30 37.29
N PRO A 414 -16.60 28.54 38.61
CA PRO A 414 -17.22 29.76 39.13
C PRO A 414 -16.66 30.94 38.33
N ALA A 415 -17.55 31.77 37.78
CA ALA A 415 -17.15 32.88 36.92
C ALA A 415 -16.33 33.89 37.73
N ASP A 416 -15.41 34.54 37.04
CA ASP A 416 -14.67 35.75 37.45
C ASP A 416 -15.13 36.80 36.43
N ASP A 417 -16.30 37.41 36.66
CA ASP A 417 -17.00 38.24 35.68
C ASP A 417 -16.29 39.60 35.46
N ASP A 418 -15.44 40.05 36.39
CA ASP A 418 -14.69 41.31 36.31
C ASP A 418 -13.19 41.17 36.01
N GLY A 419 -12.64 39.95 36.11
CA GLY A 419 -11.30 39.58 35.68
C GLY A 419 -10.18 39.91 36.66
N ASP A 420 -10.46 39.99 37.96
CA ASP A 420 -9.48 40.32 38.99
C ASP A 420 -8.69 39.12 39.54
N GLY A 421 -9.08 37.90 39.16
CA GLY A 421 -8.44 36.65 39.56
C GLY A 421 -9.09 35.96 40.76
N HIS A 422 -10.14 36.54 41.32
CA HIS A 422 -11.07 35.92 42.26
C HIS A 422 -12.35 35.54 41.50
N ASN A 423 -13.13 34.60 42.03
CA ASN A 423 -14.34 34.15 41.35
C ASN A 423 -15.52 34.21 42.31
N THR A 424 -16.73 34.10 41.77
CA THR A 424 -18.02 34.05 42.50
C THR A 424 -18.08 33.16 43.74
N SER A 425 -17.14 32.21 43.93
CA SER A 425 -17.10 31.38 45.14
C SER A 425 -16.41 32.03 46.34
N VAL A 426 -15.58 33.05 46.10
CA VAL A 426 -14.82 33.78 47.13
C VAL A 426 -15.04 35.28 47.07
N ASP A 427 -15.45 35.80 45.92
CA ASP A 427 -15.77 37.21 45.71
C ASP A 427 -17.20 37.55 46.15
N CYS A 428 -17.32 38.63 46.92
CA CYS A 428 -18.60 39.15 47.40
C CYS A 428 -19.30 40.07 46.38
N ASP A 429 -18.58 40.60 45.38
CA ASP A 429 -19.15 41.33 44.24
C ASP A 429 -18.34 41.08 42.94
N ASP A 430 -18.59 39.92 42.32
CA ASP A 430 -17.93 39.45 41.06
C ASP A 430 -18.13 40.37 39.82
N GLY A 431 -18.84 41.49 39.97
CA GLY A 431 -19.02 42.51 38.95
C GLY A 431 -18.10 43.72 39.09
N ASP A 432 -17.26 43.78 40.12
CA ASP A 432 -16.38 44.89 40.44
C ASP A 432 -14.97 44.43 40.87
N ALA A 433 -14.01 44.52 39.94
CA ALA A 433 -12.61 44.13 40.14
C ALA A 433 -11.84 44.89 41.24
N SER A 434 -12.50 45.80 41.97
CA SER A 434 -11.99 46.44 43.17
C SER A 434 -12.48 45.84 44.48
N VAL A 435 -13.43 44.90 44.41
CA VAL A 435 -14.01 44.15 45.52
C VAL A 435 -13.56 42.70 45.41
N TYR A 436 -12.68 42.25 46.30
CA TYR A 436 -12.19 40.87 46.32
C TYR A 436 -11.55 40.51 47.66
N PRO A 437 -11.43 39.22 48.00
CA PRO A 437 -10.71 38.75 49.19
C PRO A 437 -9.32 39.36 49.38
N GLY A 438 -9.19 40.27 50.34
CA GLY A 438 -7.94 40.96 50.67
C GLY A 438 -7.68 42.27 49.93
N ALA A 439 -8.67 42.85 49.25
CA ALA A 439 -8.63 44.24 48.81
C ALA A 439 -8.46 45.21 50.00
N GLU A 440 -8.12 46.48 49.73
CA GLU A 440 -8.03 47.51 50.77
C GLU A 440 -9.39 48.18 50.94
N ASP A 441 -9.97 48.11 52.14
CA ASP A 441 -11.23 48.80 52.41
C ASP A 441 -11.07 50.32 52.44
N VAL A 442 -11.96 50.99 51.73
CA VAL A 442 -12.09 52.45 51.80
C VAL A 442 -13.05 52.79 52.93
N CYS A 443 -12.48 53.04 54.10
CA CYS A 443 -13.23 53.39 55.31
C CYS A 443 -14.48 54.28 55.08
N GLY A 444 -15.64 53.72 55.42
CA GLY A 444 -16.90 54.44 55.59
C GLY A 444 -17.61 54.80 54.29
N ASP A 445 -17.25 54.17 53.18
CA ASP A 445 -18.00 54.24 51.93
C ASP A 445 -19.14 53.20 51.84
N GLY A 446 -19.20 52.27 52.80
CA GLY A 446 -20.24 51.25 52.92
C GLY A 446 -20.01 50.03 52.03
N VAL A 447 -18.85 49.91 51.39
CA VAL A 447 -18.43 48.76 50.59
C VAL A 447 -17.45 47.92 51.42
N ASP A 448 -17.76 46.63 51.56
CA ASP A 448 -16.82 45.63 52.07
C ASP A 448 -15.97 45.18 50.89
N ALA A 449 -14.89 45.92 50.61
CA ALA A 449 -14.06 45.67 49.43
C ALA A 449 -13.26 44.39 49.61
N ASN A 450 -12.93 44.01 50.85
CA ASN A 450 -12.06 42.87 51.13
C ASN A 450 -12.82 41.54 51.35
N CYS A 451 -14.16 41.58 51.37
CA CYS A 451 -15.07 40.46 51.59
C CYS A 451 -14.94 39.74 52.95
N ASP A 452 -14.53 40.43 54.01
CA ASP A 452 -14.40 39.88 55.38
C ASP A 452 -15.66 40.06 56.24
N GLY A 453 -16.67 40.73 55.69
CA GLY A 453 -17.95 41.04 56.32
C GLY A 453 -17.98 42.36 57.07
N VAL A 454 -16.93 43.19 57.02
CA VAL A 454 -16.88 44.52 57.65
C VAL A 454 -16.25 45.59 56.73
N ASP A 455 -16.90 46.75 56.61
CA ASP A 455 -16.24 47.97 56.06
C ASP A 455 -15.25 48.51 57.11
N ALA A 456 -13.98 48.12 56.97
CA ALA A 456 -12.96 48.38 57.98
C ALA A 456 -12.46 49.84 57.95
N CYS A 457 -12.73 50.58 59.03
CA CYS A 457 -12.20 51.92 59.26
C CYS A 457 -10.96 51.93 60.17
N PRO A 458 -9.82 52.52 59.76
CA PRO A 458 -8.68 52.73 60.64
C PRO A 458 -9.03 53.72 61.76
N GLY A 459 -9.43 53.22 62.93
CA GLY A 459 -9.58 54.03 64.13
C GLY A 459 -10.83 53.79 64.98
N GLU A 460 -11.76 52.93 64.57
CA GLU A 460 -12.86 52.53 65.44
C GLU A 460 -12.64 51.11 65.96
N ASP A 461 -11.99 51.06 67.13
CA ASP A 461 -12.16 49.97 68.07
C ASP A 461 -13.66 49.62 68.12
N ALA A 462 -13.98 48.35 67.88
CA ALA A 462 -15.29 47.78 68.17
C ALA A 462 -15.64 48.00 69.64
N GLY A 463 -16.19 49.17 69.96
CA GLY A 463 -16.87 49.47 71.21
C GLY A 463 -18.30 48.95 71.13
N PRO A 464 -18.80 48.19 72.11
CA PRO A 464 -20.17 47.70 72.10
C PRO A 464 -21.12 48.85 72.45
N GLY A 465 -21.57 49.56 71.42
CA GLY A 465 -22.46 50.71 71.50
C GLY A 465 -23.93 50.32 71.44
N THR A 466 -24.48 49.96 72.60
CA THR A 466 -25.81 50.38 73.10
C THR A 466 -26.96 50.58 72.11
N MET A 467 -27.92 49.64 72.21
CA MET A 467 -29.34 49.81 71.85
C MET A 467 -29.95 51.11 72.39
N PRO A 468 -30.88 51.75 71.67
CA PRO A 468 -31.93 52.55 72.28
C PRO A 468 -33.27 51.79 72.21
N GLY A 469 -33.71 51.26 73.35
CA GLY A 469 -35.14 51.25 73.70
C GLY A 469 -35.52 52.65 74.22
N SER A 470 -36.77 53.08 74.36
CA SER A 470 -38.07 52.43 74.25
C SER A 470 -39.13 53.45 74.68
N ASP A 471 -40.23 53.60 73.95
CA ASP A 471 -41.47 54.24 74.42
C ASP A 471 -42.58 54.06 73.36
N GLY A 472 -43.71 53.40 73.59
CA GLY A 472 -44.21 52.69 74.77
C GLY A 472 -45.60 52.06 74.52
N GLY A 473 -46.02 51.17 75.43
CA GLY A 473 -47.42 51.05 75.85
C GLY A 473 -48.35 50.02 75.17
N VAL A 474 -48.24 48.75 75.59
CA VAL A 474 -49.25 47.69 75.96
C VAL A 474 -50.77 47.85 75.64
N PRO A 475 -51.60 46.78 75.72
CA PRO A 475 -51.42 45.33 75.42
C PRO A 475 -52.63 44.71 74.63
N LEU A 476 -52.56 43.40 74.28
CA LEU A 476 -53.63 42.35 74.41
C LEU A 476 -53.59 41.27 73.31
N GLY A 477 -53.65 39.99 73.72
CA GLY A 477 -54.06 38.79 72.93
C GLY A 477 -52.90 38.04 72.24
N ASP A 478 -52.34 36.98 72.83
CA ASP A 478 -52.78 35.57 72.78
C ASP A 478 -52.60 34.87 71.41
N GLY A 479 -51.53 34.05 71.30
CA GLY A 479 -51.57 32.65 70.83
C GLY A 479 -51.68 32.30 69.34
N GLY A 480 -50.68 31.58 68.82
CA GLY A 480 -50.77 30.69 67.63
C GLY A 480 -50.00 31.22 66.40
N VAL A 481 -48.77 30.81 66.10
CA VAL A 481 -48.30 29.54 65.46
C VAL A 481 -48.62 29.47 63.95
N ASP A 482 -47.51 29.49 63.19
CA ASP A 482 -47.16 28.97 61.86
C ASP A 482 -47.77 29.49 60.55
N ASP A 483 -46.83 29.77 59.64
CA ASP A 483 -46.79 29.67 58.18
C ASP A 483 -47.86 30.38 57.33
N ASP A 484 -47.39 31.21 56.40
CA ASP A 484 -47.67 31.01 54.97
C ASP A 484 -46.85 31.97 54.09
N GLY A 485 -46.00 31.36 53.26
CA GLY A 485 -45.45 32.01 52.07
C GLY A 485 -46.55 32.25 51.05
N ALA A 486 -46.71 33.50 50.64
CA ALA A 486 -47.53 33.88 49.50
C ALA A 486 -46.78 34.89 48.65
N ALA A 487 -46.41 34.49 47.43
CA ALA A 487 -46.08 35.43 46.37
C ALA A 487 -46.96 35.13 45.15
N ARG A 488 -48.03 35.93 45.02
CA ARG A 488 -48.75 36.14 43.77
C ARG A 488 -48.38 37.51 43.23
N GLY A 489 -47.85 37.53 42.01
CA GLY A 489 -48.40 38.36 40.94
C GLY A 489 -47.89 39.80 40.78
N MET A 490 -47.43 40.03 39.54
CA MET A 490 -47.97 41.01 38.58
C MET A 490 -47.14 42.29 38.28
N VAL A 491 -47.06 42.56 36.95
CA VAL A 491 -46.81 43.82 36.20
C VAL A 491 -45.37 44.41 36.25
N ALA A 492 -44.78 45.11 35.26
CA ALA A 492 -45.18 45.70 33.96
C ALA A 492 -43.92 46.16 33.17
N GLY A 493 -44.06 46.38 31.83
CA GLY A 493 -43.22 47.27 30.97
C GLY A 493 -42.10 46.56 30.19
N GLY A 494 -41.97 46.57 28.85
CA GLY A 494 -42.16 47.63 27.82
C GLY A 494 -40.84 48.42 27.66
N CYS A 495 -40.11 48.51 26.54
CA CYS A 495 -40.43 48.55 25.10
C CYS A 495 -39.17 48.28 24.20
N ALA A 496 -39.43 47.73 22.99
CA ALA A 496 -38.89 47.98 21.62
C ALA A 496 -37.38 48.37 21.39
N ALA A 497 -36.68 48.03 20.28
CA ALA A 497 -37.10 47.86 18.87
C ALA A 497 -35.99 47.24 17.98
N GLY A 498 -36.40 46.70 16.82
CA GLY A 498 -35.64 46.61 15.55
C GLY A 498 -34.95 45.26 15.29
N GLY A 499 -35.19 44.49 14.23
CA GLY A 499 -35.85 44.71 12.95
C GLY A 499 -34.93 44.30 11.80
N SER A 500 -35.12 43.10 11.21
CA SER A 500 -34.91 42.77 9.78
C SER A 500 -34.97 41.25 9.54
N GLY A 501 -35.97 40.81 8.77
CA GLY A 501 -35.85 39.59 7.93
C GLY A 501 -35.49 40.00 6.49
N PRO A 502 -35.78 39.19 5.46
CA PRO A 502 -35.95 37.73 5.43
C PRO A 502 -35.16 37.07 4.26
N GLY A 503 -35.16 35.74 4.16
CA GLY A 503 -34.81 35.00 2.94
C GLY A 503 -34.19 33.65 3.26
N GLY A 504 -34.54 32.53 2.64
CA GLY A 504 -35.50 32.25 1.59
C GLY A 504 -35.50 30.73 1.42
N ALA A 505 -36.68 30.13 1.28
CA ALA A 505 -36.82 28.72 0.93
C ALA A 505 -36.35 28.48 -0.50
N ALA A 506 -35.52 27.44 -0.71
CA ALA A 506 -35.29 26.86 -2.02
C ALA A 506 -35.09 25.34 -1.89
N LEU A 507 -36.18 24.61 -2.14
CA LEU A 507 -36.19 23.23 -2.59
C LEU A 507 -35.44 23.12 -3.93
N LEU A 508 -34.48 22.21 -4.05
CA LEU A 508 -34.05 21.68 -5.36
C LEU A 508 -33.87 20.17 -5.31
N LEU A 509 -34.84 19.49 -5.92
CA LEU A 509 -34.81 18.12 -6.42
C LEU A 509 -34.09 18.08 -7.77
N PHE A 510 -33.07 17.23 -7.92
CA PHE A 510 -32.63 16.58 -9.17
C PHE A 510 -31.74 15.41 -8.72
N GLY A 511 -31.85 14.16 -9.17
CA GLY A 511 -32.40 13.61 -10.39
C GLY A 511 -31.41 12.53 -10.86
N VAL A 512 -31.60 11.29 -10.42
CA VAL A 512 -30.79 10.11 -10.77
C VAL A 512 -30.93 9.82 -12.26
N VAL A 513 -29.81 9.73 -13.00
CA VAL A 513 -29.76 9.16 -14.35
C VAL A 513 -28.79 7.98 -14.38
N LEU A 514 -29.38 6.79 -14.45
CA LEU A 514 -28.72 5.52 -14.79
C LEU A 514 -28.36 5.50 -16.28
N PHE A 515 -27.09 5.30 -16.63
CA PHE A 515 -26.70 4.88 -17.98
C PHE A 515 -26.36 3.39 -18.00
N ARG A 516 -27.26 2.63 -18.61
CA ARG A 516 -27.08 1.24 -19.01
C ARG A 516 -26.67 1.25 -20.49
N ARG A 517 -25.50 0.72 -20.83
CA ARG A 517 -25.24 0.29 -22.23
C ARG A 517 -24.59 -1.09 -22.25
N ARG A 518 -25.40 -2.06 -22.68
CA ARG A 518 -24.95 -3.31 -23.31
C ARG A 518 -24.74 -3.02 -24.80
N ARG A 519 -23.56 -3.33 -25.33
CA ARG A 519 -23.33 -4.30 -26.40
C ARG A 519 -21.85 -4.55 -26.53
#